data_AF-A0A3N5WCC5-F1
#
_entry.id   AF-A0A3N5WCC5-F1
#
_cell.length_a   1.000
_cell.length_b   1.000
_cell.length_c   1.000
_cell.angle_alpha   90.00
_cell.angle_beta   90.00
_cell.angle_gamma   90.00
#
_symmetry.space_group_name_H-M   'P 1'
#
loop_
_entity.id
_entity.type
_entity.pdbx_description
1 polymer ?
#
loop_
_entity_poly.entity_id
_entity_poly.type
_entity_poly.pdbx_seq_one_letter_code
_entity_poly.pdbx_strand_id
1 'polypeptide(L)'
;MFEGTSTVCYACHQQDYEGTTEPDHAGAGFPTDCSQCHTIAAWEGASFDHSFFPLTGGHDGPTCSVCHAGGVFDGTSTVCYACHQQDYEGTTDPNHAAAGFPTDCSQCHSITTWDDADFDHDGMYFPIYSGSHRDKWDACSDCHIDANDYSNFSCLGCHPHSDREKTDNDHDEEPGYSYDSFACYGCHPTGDD
;
A
#
# COMPACT_ATOMS: atom_id res chain seq x y z
N MET A 1 1.20 -19.22 -58.16
CA MET A 1 0.23 -20.08 -57.45
C MET A 1 1.00 -20.64 -56.26
N PHE A 2 0.70 -20.22 -55.03
CA PHE A 2 1.38 -20.72 -53.82
C PHE A 2 0.76 -22.06 -53.40
N GLU A 3 0.80 -23.06 -54.29
CA GLU A 3 0.39 -24.42 -53.94
C GLU A 3 1.38 -25.01 -52.94
N GLY A 4 0.91 -25.33 -51.73
CA GLY A 4 1.68 -26.02 -50.69
C GLY A 4 2.32 -25.14 -49.63
N THR A 5 2.09 -23.82 -49.62
CA THR A 5 2.53 -22.97 -48.50
C THR A 5 1.60 -23.17 -47.30
N SER A 6 2.15 -23.45 -46.12
CA SER A 6 1.38 -23.64 -44.89
C SER A 6 0.55 -22.39 -44.57
N THR A 7 -0.70 -22.57 -44.17
CA THR A 7 -1.56 -21.49 -43.66
C THR A 7 -1.41 -21.26 -42.17
N VAL A 8 -0.57 -22.05 -41.49
CA VAL A 8 -0.29 -21.92 -40.05
C VAL A 8 0.84 -20.91 -39.86
N CYS A 9 0.58 -19.84 -39.11
CA CYS A 9 1.53 -18.74 -38.87
C CYS A 9 2.90 -19.24 -38.40
N TYR A 10 2.91 -20.10 -37.37
CA TYR A 10 4.14 -20.65 -36.77
C TYR A 10 5.04 -21.40 -37.79
N ALA A 11 4.47 -22.00 -38.83
CA ALA A 11 5.26 -22.74 -39.82
C ALA A 11 6.23 -21.85 -40.63
N CYS A 12 5.94 -20.56 -40.75
CA CYS A 12 6.84 -19.57 -41.37
C CYS A 12 7.50 -18.66 -40.32
N HIS A 13 6.80 -18.36 -39.23
CA HIS A 13 7.20 -17.41 -38.18
C HIS A 13 7.78 -18.09 -36.93
N GLN A 14 8.37 -19.28 -37.08
CA GLN A 14 8.99 -20.00 -35.97
C GLN A 14 10.11 -19.18 -35.32
N GLN A 15 10.97 -18.55 -36.13
CA GLN A 15 12.07 -17.73 -35.62
C GLN A 15 11.58 -16.49 -34.87
N ASP A 16 10.47 -15.90 -35.32
CA ASP A 16 9.85 -14.75 -34.64
C ASP A 16 9.26 -15.18 -33.29
N TYR A 17 8.58 -16.34 -33.25
CA TYR A 17 8.05 -16.92 -32.02
C TYR A 17 9.18 -17.23 -31.01
N GLU A 18 10.25 -17.90 -31.45
CA GLU A 18 11.40 -18.26 -30.60
C GLU A 18 12.26 -17.05 -30.20
N GLY A 19 12.21 -15.96 -30.97
CA GLY A 19 13.01 -14.76 -30.77
C GLY A 19 12.33 -13.65 -29.96
N THR A 20 11.04 -13.78 -29.63
CA THR A 20 10.33 -12.78 -28.82
C THR A 20 10.73 -12.92 -27.35
N THR A 21 10.96 -11.80 -26.66
CA THR A 21 11.37 -11.81 -25.24
C THR A 21 10.42 -11.06 -24.30
N GLU A 22 9.41 -10.35 -24.83
CA GLU A 22 8.50 -9.52 -24.05
C GLU A 22 7.06 -9.61 -24.60
N PRO A 23 6.29 -10.64 -24.21
CA PRO A 23 6.69 -11.78 -23.39
C PRO A 23 7.50 -12.84 -24.18
N ASP A 24 8.33 -13.62 -23.49
CA ASP A 24 9.00 -14.78 -24.09
C ASP A 24 7.98 -15.88 -24.42
N HIS A 25 7.58 -15.96 -25.69
CA HIS A 25 6.57 -16.91 -26.13
C HIS A 25 6.98 -18.36 -25.87
N ALA A 26 8.23 -18.70 -26.19
CA ALA A 26 8.74 -20.07 -26.09
C ALA A 26 9.06 -20.45 -24.64
N GLY A 27 9.72 -19.56 -23.90
CA GLY A 27 10.09 -19.77 -22.51
C GLY A 27 8.87 -19.88 -21.59
N ALA A 28 7.82 -19.12 -21.85
CA ALA A 28 6.56 -19.20 -21.09
C ALA A 28 5.58 -20.26 -21.62
N GLY A 29 5.88 -20.93 -22.73
CA GLY A 29 5.06 -22.00 -23.28
C GLY A 29 3.73 -21.54 -23.89
N PHE A 30 3.69 -20.32 -24.46
CA PHE A 30 2.50 -19.80 -25.14
C PHE A 30 2.12 -20.67 -26.35
N PRO A 31 0.82 -20.78 -26.68
CA PRO A 31 0.37 -21.58 -27.81
C PRO A 31 0.89 -21.02 -29.15
N THR A 32 1.15 -21.92 -30.10
CA THR A 32 1.55 -21.55 -31.47
C THR A 32 0.36 -21.13 -32.35
N ASP A 33 -0.86 -21.17 -31.83
CA ASP A 33 -2.04 -20.60 -32.46
C ASP A 33 -2.09 -19.08 -32.19
N CYS A 34 -1.36 -18.33 -33.01
CA CYS A 34 -1.16 -16.89 -32.85
C CYS A 34 -2.48 -16.11 -32.81
N SER A 35 -3.55 -16.64 -33.43
CA SER A 35 -4.84 -15.96 -33.54
C SER A 35 -5.60 -15.81 -32.21
N GLN A 36 -5.14 -16.50 -31.17
CA GLN A 36 -5.68 -16.37 -29.82
C GLN A 36 -5.37 -15.01 -29.18
N CYS A 37 -4.26 -14.39 -29.59
CA CYS A 37 -3.77 -13.14 -28.99
C CYS A 37 -3.51 -12.05 -30.02
N HIS A 38 -3.09 -12.41 -31.24
CA HIS A 38 -2.72 -11.47 -32.30
C HIS A 38 -3.77 -11.40 -33.39
N THR A 39 -3.92 -10.22 -33.98
CA THR A 39 -4.70 -10.05 -35.21
C THR A 39 -3.79 -9.61 -36.34
N ILE A 40 -4.14 -9.94 -37.58
CA ILE A 40 -3.35 -9.49 -38.74
C ILE A 40 -3.36 -7.95 -38.86
N ALA A 41 -4.41 -7.29 -38.39
CA ALA A 41 -4.53 -5.83 -38.40
C ALA A 41 -3.73 -5.14 -37.29
N ALA A 42 -3.48 -5.84 -36.18
CA ALA A 42 -2.72 -5.36 -35.02
C ALA A 42 -1.95 -6.55 -34.44
N TRP A 43 -0.71 -6.72 -34.93
CA TRP A 43 0.16 -7.82 -34.52
C TRP A 43 0.94 -7.45 -33.26
N GLU A 44 1.39 -6.20 -33.15
CA GLU A 44 2.00 -5.67 -31.94
C GLU A 44 0.91 -5.36 -30.89
N GLY A 45 1.23 -5.57 -29.61
CA GLY A 45 0.32 -5.26 -28.51
C GLY A 45 -0.85 -6.25 -28.38
N ALA A 46 -0.55 -7.55 -28.36
CA ALA A 46 -1.53 -8.54 -27.90
C ALA A 46 -2.10 -8.11 -26.54
N SER A 47 -3.43 -8.17 -26.41
CA SER A 47 -4.11 -7.76 -25.19
C SER A 47 -4.23 -8.94 -24.24
N PHE A 48 -3.84 -8.73 -22.99
CA PHE A 48 -3.98 -9.70 -21.90
C PHE A 48 -4.91 -9.11 -20.85
N ASP A 49 -5.83 -9.92 -20.35
CA ASP A 49 -6.79 -9.49 -19.36
C ASP A 49 -6.11 -9.31 -17.99
N HIS A 50 -5.95 -8.04 -17.58
CA HIS A 50 -5.47 -7.62 -16.27
C HIS A 50 -6.60 -6.98 -15.43
N SER A 51 -7.86 -7.29 -15.71
CA SER A 51 -9.00 -6.68 -14.99
C SER A 51 -8.98 -6.93 -13.47
N PHE A 52 -8.34 -8.02 -13.02
CA PHE A 52 -8.15 -8.36 -11.60
C PHE A 52 -6.98 -7.61 -10.94
N PHE A 53 -6.05 -7.08 -11.73
CA PHE A 53 -4.93 -6.25 -11.27
C PHE A 53 -4.67 -5.15 -12.31
N PRO A 54 -5.45 -4.05 -12.29
CA PRO A 54 -5.32 -3.01 -13.29
C PRO A 54 -3.91 -2.39 -13.30
N LEU A 55 -3.28 -2.37 -14.47
CA LEU A 55 -1.97 -1.74 -14.68
C LEU A 55 -2.15 -0.21 -14.83
N THR A 56 -2.42 0.45 -13.71
CA THR A 56 -2.65 1.90 -13.62
C THR A 56 -1.93 2.50 -12.41
N GLY A 57 -1.83 3.83 -12.36
CA GLY A 57 -1.15 4.53 -11.26
C GLY A 57 0.31 4.09 -11.17
N GLY A 58 0.78 3.73 -9.97
CA GLY A 58 2.13 3.21 -9.73
C GLY A 58 2.46 1.90 -10.46
N HIS A 59 1.46 1.19 -11.00
CA HIS A 59 1.65 -0.04 -11.78
C HIS A 59 1.46 0.17 -13.30
N ASP A 60 1.45 1.41 -13.78
CA ASP A 60 1.38 1.71 -15.21
C ASP A 60 2.76 1.55 -15.89
N GLY A 61 2.80 0.80 -16.99
CA GLY A 61 3.99 0.62 -17.81
C GLY A 61 5.14 -0.32 -17.33
N PRO A 62 5.02 -1.19 -16.31
CA PRO A 62 6.08 -2.15 -16.02
C PRO A 62 6.22 -3.18 -17.17
N THR A 63 7.43 -3.67 -17.41
CA THR A 63 7.64 -4.82 -18.29
C THR A 63 6.99 -6.05 -17.67
N CYS A 64 6.52 -7.00 -18.49
CA CYS A 64 5.86 -8.23 -18.03
C CYS A 64 6.71 -8.96 -17.00
N SER A 65 8.02 -8.98 -17.23
CA SER A 65 9.03 -9.60 -16.36
C SER A 65 9.15 -9.01 -14.96
N VAL A 66 8.68 -7.78 -14.71
CA VAL A 66 8.65 -7.18 -13.36
C VAL A 66 7.74 -7.99 -12.44
N CYS A 67 6.59 -8.42 -12.95
CA CYS A 67 5.61 -9.18 -12.17
C CYS A 67 5.72 -10.69 -12.44
N HIS A 68 5.86 -11.06 -13.72
CA HIS A 68 5.91 -12.45 -14.20
C HIS A 68 7.34 -12.96 -14.29
N ALA A 69 8.00 -13.02 -13.13
CA ALA A 69 9.39 -13.45 -13.02
C ALA A 69 9.61 -14.84 -13.64
N GLY A 70 10.67 -14.97 -14.44
CA GLY A 70 11.00 -16.21 -15.12
C GLY A 70 9.99 -16.64 -16.19
N GLY A 71 9.11 -15.74 -16.64
CA GLY A 71 8.07 -16.05 -17.63
C GLY A 71 6.88 -16.83 -17.05
N VAL A 72 6.71 -16.82 -15.72
CA VAL A 72 5.58 -17.47 -15.06
C VAL A 72 4.42 -16.49 -14.96
N PHE A 73 3.42 -16.68 -15.83
CA PHE A 73 2.25 -15.79 -15.92
C PHE A 73 1.07 -16.18 -15.02
N ASP A 74 1.09 -17.40 -14.48
CA ASP A 74 0.06 -17.88 -13.55
C ASP A 74 0.50 -17.75 -12.09
N GLY A 75 -0.46 -17.50 -11.19
CA GLY A 75 -0.22 -17.45 -9.75
C GLY A 75 0.59 -16.25 -9.24
N THR A 76 0.80 -15.22 -10.06
CA THR A 76 1.41 -13.96 -9.61
C THR A 76 0.51 -13.31 -8.55
N SER A 77 1.09 -12.98 -7.39
CA SER A 77 0.33 -12.41 -6.29
C SER A 77 -0.17 -11.00 -6.61
N THR A 78 -1.40 -10.69 -6.21
CA THR A 78 -1.99 -9.34 -6.27
C THR A 78 -1.88 -8.58 -4.95
N VAL A 79 -1.33 -9.22 -3.91
CA VAL A 79 -1.16 -8.63 -2.59
C VAL A 79 0.07 -7.73 -2.60
N CYS A 80 -0.10 -6.44 -2.26
CA CYS A 80 0.96 -5.43 -2.27
C CYS A 80 2.24 -5.90 -1.58
N TYR A 81 2.12 -6.37 -0.33
CA TYR A 81 3.25 -6.85 0.48
C TYR A 81 4.04 -7.99 -0.17
N ALA A 82 3.41 -8.83 -1.01
CA ALA A 82 4.11 -9.94 -1.65
C ALA A 82 5.22 -9.48 -2.60
N CYS A 83 5.06 -8.30 -3.21
CA CYS A 83 6.07 -7.69 -4.08
C CYS A 83 6.85 -6.59 -3.36
N HIS A 84 6.16 -5.80 -2.53
CA HIS A 84 6.71 -4.64 -1.83
C HIS A 84 7.12 -4.93 -0.39
N GLN A 85 7.50 -6.18 -0.08
CA GLN A 85 7.98 -6.56 1.25
C GLN A 85 9.17 -5.70 1.68
N GLN A 86 10.13 -5.50 0.78
CA GLN A 86 11.32 -4.71 1.09
C GLN A 86 10.99 -3.24 1.36
N ASP A 87 10.01 -2.67 0.65
CA ASP A 87 9.56 -1.30 0.87
C ASP A 87 8.86 -1.17 2.23
N TYR A 88 7.99 -2.13 2.57
CA TYR A 88 7.33 -2.19 3.87
C TYR A 88 8.36 -2.31 5.02
N GLU A 89 9.30 -3.25 4.92
CA GLU A 89 10.35 -3.47 5.94
C GLU A 89 11.36 -2.32 6.02
N GLY A 90 11.54 -1.58 4.92
CA GLY A 90 12.50 -0.48 4.80
C GLY A 90 11.94 0.90 5.16
N THR A 91 10.63 1.04 5.33
CA THR A 91 10.02 2.33 5.70
C THR A 91 10.36 2.69 7.15
N THR A 92 10.77 3.93 7.39
CA THR A 92 11.18 4.40 8.74
C THR A 92 10.30 5.50 9.32
N ASP A 93 9.41 6.09 8.52
CA ASP A 93 8.57 7.22 8.95
C ASP A 93 7.19 7.17 8.26
N PRO A 94 6.16 6.65 8.93
CA PRO A 94 6.24 5.82 10.15
C PRO A 94 6.94 4.48 9.88
N ASN A 95 7.57 3.88 10.90
CA ASN A 95 8.17 2.56 10.73
C ASN A 95 7.09 1.47 10.72
N HIS A 96 6.67 1.04 9.52
CA HIS A 96 5.59 0.07 9.33
C HIS A 96 5.81 -1.23 10.13
N ALA A 97 6.98 -1.86 9.95
CA ALA A 97 7.27 -3.17 10.52
C ALA A 97 7.43 -3.11 12.04
N ALA A 98 8.14 -2.10 12.56
CA ALA A 98 8.38 -1.97 13.98
C ALA A 98 7.10 -1.62 14.74
N ALA A 99 6.29 -0.70 14.19
CA ALA A 99 5.00 -0.31 14.77
C ALA A 99 3.87 -1.32 14.51
N GLY A 100 4.12 -2.39 13.75
CA GLY A 100 3.15 -3.47 13.54
C GLY A 100 1.96 -3.09 12.66
N PHE A 101 2.14 -2.16 11.72
CA PHE A 101 1.10 -1.77 10.77
C PHE A 101 0.66 -2.95 9.88
N PRO A 102 -0.59 -2.99 9.40
CA PRO A 102 -1.08 -4.08 8.57
C PRO A 102 -0.33 -4.13 7.23
N THR A 103 -0.19 -5.34 6.68
CA THR A 103 0.38 -5.57 5.33
C THR A 103 -0.64 -5.35 4.21
N ASP A 104 -1.90 -5.07 4.57
CA ASP A 104 -2.93 -4.61 3.64
C ASP A 104 -2.77 -3.10 3.42
N CYS A 105 -1.87 -2.76 2.50
CA CYS A 105 -1.48 -1.38 2.23
C CYS A 105 -2.66 -0.51 1.79
N SER A 106 -3.72 -1.11 1.22
CA SER A 106 -4.88 -0.39 0.69
C SER A 106 -5.75 0.26 1.78
N GLN A 107 -5.50 -0.08 3.05
CA GLN A 107 -6.15 0.59 4.18
C GLN A 107 -5.69 2.03 4.36
N CYS A 108 -4.51 2.39 3.82
CA CYS A 108 -3.95 3.74 3.96
C CYS A 108 -3.41 4.31 2.64
N HIS A 109 -2.80 3.48 1.81
CA HIS A 109 -2.16 3.92 0.57
C HIS A 109 -3.06 3.70 -0.65
N SER A 110 -3.01 4.64 -1.58
CA SER A 110 -3.58 4.51 -2.92
C SER A 110 -2.47 4.38 -3.96
N ILE A 111 -2.69 3.55 -4.98
CA ILE A 111 -1.76 3.42 -6.12
C ILE A 111 -1.60 4.72 -6.93
N THR A 112 -2.46 5.72 -6.74
CA THR A 112 -2.38 7.02 -7.42
C THR A 112 -1.69 8.10 -6.59
N THR A 113 -1.69 7.95 -5.26
CA THR A 113 -1.19 8.94 -4.30
C THR A 113 -0.52 8.17 -3.16
N TRP A 114 0.54 7.43 -3.47
CA TRP A 114 1.15 6.47 -2.55
C TRP A 114 1.74 7.15 -1.32
N ASP A 115 2.40 8.30 -1.50
CA ASP A 115 3.04 9.04 -0.42
C ASP A 115 2.05 9.83 0.45
N ASP A 116 0.84 10.09 -0.06
CA ASP A 116 -0.25 10.77 0.67
C ASP A 116 -1.19 9.72 1.28
N ALA A 117 -0.68 8.96 2.24
CA ALA A 117 -1.47 7.97 2.95
C ALA A 117 -2.65 8.63 3.67
N ASP A 118 -3.86 8.09 3.50
CA ASP A 118 -5.06 8.51 4.19
C ASP A 118 -5.38 7.51 5.30
N PHE A 119 -5.35 7.96 6.55
CA PHE A 119 -5.57 7.12 7.72
C PHE A 119 -6.70 7.67 8.56
N ASP A 120 -7.75 6.86 8.75
CA ASP A 120 -8.89 7.21 9.60
C ASP A 120 -8.53 7.14 11.09
N HIS A 121 -7.84 8.17 11.56
CA HIS A 121 -7.46 8.28 12.97
C HIS A 121 -8.67 8.61 13.86
N ASP A 122 -9.59 9.46 13.41
CA ASP A 122 -10.74 9.92 14.21
C ASP A 122 -11.81 8.83 14.39
N GLY A 123 -11.99 7.96 13.39
CA GLY A 123 -12.96 6.86 13.45
C GLY A 123 -12.47 5.66 14.26
N MET A 124 -11.15 5.51 14.40
CA MET A 124 -10.53 4.36 15.06
C MET A 124 -9.90 4.70 16.41
N TYR A 125 -9.42 5.93 16.60
CA TYR A 125 -8.60 6.37 17.72
C TYR A 125 -8.98 7.79 18.18
N PHE A 126 -8.14 8.41 19.01
CA PHE A 126 -8.34 9.77 19.51
C PHE A 126 -8.48 10.77 18.34
N PRO A 127 -9.50 11.65 18.29
CA PRO A 127 -9.70 12.52 17.14
C PRO A 127 -8.61 13.60 17.02
N ILE A 128 -7.92 13.63 15.89
CA ILE A 128 -6.84 14.59 15.58
C ILE A 128 -7.11 15.39 14.29
N TYR A 129 -8.05 14.95 13.45
CA TYR A 129 -8.50 15.66 12.25
C TYR A 129 -9.78 16.47 12.48
N SER A 130 -10.40 16.34 13.66
CA SER A 130 -11.58 17.06 14.13
C SER A 130 -11.45 17.51 15.59
N GLY A 131 -12.50 18.17 16.11
CA GLY A 131 -12.53 18.65 17.50
C GLY A 131 -11.47 19.70 17.84
N SER A 132 -11.16 19.81 19.13
CA SER A 132 -10.21 20.79 19.67
C SER A 132 -8.74 20.55 19.28
N HIS A 133 -8.41 19.33 18.85
CA HIS A 133 -7.05 18.89 18.49
C HIS A 133 -6.74 18.99 16.99
N ARG A 134 -7.74 19.36 16.17
CA ARG A 134 -7.55 19.66 14.76
C ARG A 134 -6.52 20.78 14.56
N ASP A 135 -5.59 20.54 13.64
CA ASP A 135 -4.49 21.47 13.28
C ASP A 135 -3.57 21.84 14.48
N LYS A 136 -3.43 20.94 15.48
CA LYS A 136 -2.54 21.13 16.65
C LYS A 136 -1.24 20.33 16.60
N TRP A 137 -1.01 19.62 15.51
CA TRP A 137 0.12 18.71 15.32
C TRP A 137 0.63 18.85 13.89
N ASP A 138 1.92 18.62 13.69
CA ASP A 138 2.58 18.61 12.38
C ASP A 138 3.18 17.22 12.07
N ALA A 139 3.49 16.43 13.11
CA ALA A 139 4.04 15.09 12.98
C ALA A 139 3.37 14.11 13.94
N CYS A 140 3.32 12.83 13.58
CA CYS A 140 2.80 11.80 14.48
C CYS A 140 3.56 11.75 15.81
N SER A 141 4.86 12.07 15.77
CA SER A 141 5.75 12.10 16.94
C SER A 141 5.44 13.23 17.93
N ASP A 142 4.60 14.19 17.56
CA ASP A 142 4.10 15.21 18.49
C ASP A 142 3.22 14.58 19.59
N CYS A 143 2.59 13.44 19.29
CA CYS A 143 1.78 12.67 20.23
C CYS A 143 2.39 11.29 20.53
N HIS A 144 2.86 10.57 19.51
CA HIS A 144 3.42 9.23 19.60
C HIS A 144 4.93 9.27 19.87
N ILE A 145 5.31 9.06 21.13
CA ILE A 145 6.68 9.31 21.60
C ILE A 145 7.66 8.18 21.28
N ASP A 146 7.19 7.08 20.70
CA ASP A 146 8.02 5.99 20.20
C ASP A 146 7.68 5.68 18.73
N ALA A 147 8.65 5.90 17.84
CA ALA A 147 8.51 5.65 16.41
C ALA A 147 8.36 4.16 16.07
N ASN A 148 8.61 3.26 17.01
CA ASN A 148 8.42 1.81 16.86
C ASN A 148 7.17 1.30 17.58
N ASP A 149 6.48 2.15 18.35
CA ASP A 149 5.28 1.77 19.09
C ASP A 149 4.34 2.97 19.17
N TYR A 150 3.46 3.08 18.17
CA TYR A 150 2.46 4.15 18.12
C TYR A 150 1.34 3.94 19.14
N SER A 151 1.32 2.85 19.92
CA SER A 151 0.46 2.77 21.10
C SER A 151 1.01 3.59 22.28
N ASN A 152 2.28 3.97 22.23
CA ASN A 152 2.92 4.83 23.21
C ASN A 152 2.74 6.30 22.83
N PHE A 153 1.97 7.03 23.63
CA PHE A 153 1.68 8.44 23.39
C PHE A 153 1.76 9.28 24.67
N SER A 154 1.83 10.60 24.52
CA SER A 154 1.79 11.54 25.64
C SER A 154 0.98 12.79 25.32
N CYS A 155 -0.03 13.07 26.14
CA CYS A 155 -0.76 14.34 26.14
C CYS A 155 0.02 15.44 26.86
N LEU A 156 0.94 15.04 27.76
CA LEU A 156 1.64 15.94 28.68
C LEU A 156 2.69 16.82 27.99
N GLY A 157 3.00 16.57 26.71
CA GLY A 157 3.85 17.44 25.91
C GLY A 157 3.19 18.80 25.62
N CYS A 158 1.88 18.79 25.34
CA CYS A 158 1.08 19.99 25.02
C CYS A 158 0.18 20.43 26.18
N HIS A 159 -0.13 19.52 27.12
CA HIS A 159 -0.77 19.82 28.41
C HIS A 159 0.27 19.75 29.56
N PRO A 160 1.30 20.64 29.57
CA PRO A 160 2.47 20.47 30.42
C PRO A 160 2.25 20.84 31.89
N HIS A 161 3.21 20.36 32.68
CA HIS A 161 3.33 20.43 34.13
C HIS A 161 3.21 21.82 34.78
N SER A 162 3.23 22.92 34.03
CA SER A 162 3.06 24.27 34.59
C SER A 162 1.63 24.55 35.10
N ASP A 163 0.66 23.72 34.71
CA ASP A 163 -0.75 23.87 35.10
C ASP A 163 -1.28 22.60 35.81
N ARG A 164 -0.39 21.73 36.31
CA ARG A 164 -0.80 20.50 37.03
C ARG A 164 -1.72 20.81 38.20
N GLU A 165 -1.46 21.88 38.96
CA GLU A 165 -2.32 22.28 40.07
C GLU A 165 -3.74 22.56 39.59
N LYS A 166 -3.90 23.19 38.41
CA LYS A 166 -5.21 23.43 37.83
C LYS A 166 -5.88 22.13 37.39
N THR A 167 -5.16 21.25 36.71
CA THR A 167 -5.70 19.93 36.35
C THR A 167 -6.07 19.12 37.59
N ASP A 168 -5.21 19.07 38.61
CA ASP A 168 -5.47 18.39 39.89
C ASP A 168 -6.70 19.00 40.58
N ASN A 169 -6.90 20.32 40.52
CA ASN A 169 -8.08 21.00 41.06
C ASN A 169 -9.36 20.74 40.26
N ASP A 170 -9.27 20.57 38.93
CA ASP A 170 -10.43 20.23 38.10
C ASP A 170 -10.87 18.75 38.29
N HIS A 171 -9.99 17.91 38.87
CA HIS A 171 -10.21 16.47 39.11
C HIS A 171 -10.16 16.08 40.59
N ASP A 172 -10.26 17.04 41.52
CA ASP A 172 -10.10 16.84 42.97
C ASP A 172 -11.16 15.90 43.57
N GLU A 173 -12.35 15.88 42.98
CA GLU A 173 -13.45 14.98 43.34
C GLU A 173 -13.49 13.67 42.54
N GLU A 174 -12.62 13.46 41.53
CA GLU A 174 -12.66 12.30 40.63
C GLU A 174 -11.93 11.07 41.21
N PRO A 175 -12.65 10.01 41.62
CA PRO A 175 -12.02 8.85 42.23
C PRO A 175 -11.20 8.05 41.21
N GLY A 176 -9.89 7.94 41.44
CA GLY A 176 -9.00 7.20 40.53
C GLY A 176 -8.35 8.07 39.47
N TYR A 177 -8.52 9.39 39.55
CA TYR A 177 -7.70 10.35 38.82
C TYR A 177 -6.21 10.04 38.98
N SER A 178 -5.52 9.97 37.85
CA SER A 178 -4.08 9.84 37.76
C SER A 178 -3.60 10.78 36.65
N TYR A 179 -2.54 11.51 36.96
CA TYR A 179 -1.95 12.46 36.02
C TYR A 179 -0.97 11.75 35.09
N ASP A 180 -1.49 10.91 34.21
CA ASP A 180 -0.77 10.19 33.17
C ASP A 180 -1.61 10.09 31.90
N SER A 181 -0.96 10.04 30.73
CA SER A 181 -1.66 10.14 29.44
C SER A 181 -2.63 8.99 29.16
N PHE A 182 -2.39 7.79 29.68
CA PHE A 182 -3.32 6.67 29.52
C PHE A 182 -4.59 6.88 30.35
N ALA A 183 -4.46 7.36 31.58
CA ALA A 183 -5.61 7.73 32.42
C ALA A 183 -6.39 8.91 31.79
N CYS A 184 -5.69 9.95 31.33
CA CYS A 184 -6.32 11.08 30.64
C CYS A 184 -7.11 10.61 29.41
N TYR A 185 -6.54 9.76 28.56
CA TYR A 185 -7.24 9.24 27.38
C TYR A 185 -8.46 8.38 27.75
N GLY A 186 -8.38 7.60 28.84
CA GLY A 186 -9.49 6.78 29.31
C GLY A 186 -10.72 7.60 29.75
N CYS A 187 -10.50 8.78 30.34
CA CYS A 187 -11.56 9.69 30.76
C CYS A 187 -11.97 10.67 29.66
N HIS A 188 -11.02 11.12 28.83
CA HIS A 188 -11.21 12.10 27.76
C HIS A 188 -10.88 11.50 26.38
N PRO A 189 -11.70 10.56 25.87
CA PRO A 189 -11.40 9.86 24.63
C PRO A 189 -11.50 10.75 23.37
N THR A 190 -12.12 11.94 23.48
CA THR A 190 -12.26 12.90 22.37
C THR A 190 -11.50 14.22 22.58
N GLY A 191 -10.99 14.47 23.79
CA GLY A 191 -10.25 15.69 24.11
C GLY A 191 -11.06 16.99 23.98
N ASP A 192 -12.39 16.91 24.14
CA ASP A 192 -13.29 18.06 24.04
C ASP A 192 -13.56 18.77 25.40
N ASP A 193 -13.11 18.19 26.51
CA ASP A 193 -13.33 18.67 27.88
C ASP A 193 -12.12 19.42 28.47
#